data_AF-A0A553M742-F1
#
_entry.id   AF-A0A553M742-F1
#
_cell.length_a   1.000
_cell.length_b   1.000
_cell.length_c   1.000
_cell.angle_alpha   90.00
_cell.angle_beta   90.00
_cell.angle_gamma   90.00
#
_symmetry.space_group_name_H-M   'P 1'
#
loop_
_entity.id
_entity.type
_entity.pdbx_description
1 polymer ?
#
loop_
_entity_poly.entity_id
_entity_poly.type
_entity_poly.pdbx_seq_one_letter_code
_entity_poly.pdbx_strand_id
1 'polypeptide(L)'
;MKSSMEKPLYGGQAVVEGVMFAGKTHSVTAIRRHDGTIDYFTLPRRSHPTLAALKKIPFVRGIVAIIEASANGAKHLQFASEQYEASSDEKQAAEENRSKFGLILGAAVIGVLSFLFAKTIFTLVPALAADAFKPLVPGKMGQILLEGAFKLALLLGYIYFISLTPLVRRVFQYHGAEHKVINAFEAGWPLTVEHVQRASRLHYRCGSSFILFTVMISLFLYLFVPTDPLWLRIANRLALIPVVLGVSFEVLQFTNKLRDIPLLSWLGYPGLWLQRLTTKEPDDDQVEVAIASFQRLLDLEAEAERKQAVQ
;
A
#
# COMPACT_ATOMS: atom_id res chain seq x y z
N MET A 1 -8.94 13.93 -35.48
CA MET A 1 -8.00 14.02 -34.35
C MET A 1 -8.48 13.04 -33.30
N LYS A 2 -7.88 11.84 -33.22
CA LYS A 2 -8.30 10.82 -32.23
C LYS A 2 -8.04 11.40 -30.84
N SER A 3 -9.12 11.63 -30.08
CA SER A 3 -9.06 11.89 -28.64
C SER A 3 -8.06 10.89 -28.03
N SER A 4 -6.99 11.39 -27.42
CA SER A 4 -6.15 10.57 -26.55
C SER A 4 -7.05 10.14 -25.39
N MET A 5 -7.73 9.00 -25.54
CA MET A 5 -8.44 8.38 -24.44
C MET A 5 -7.41 8.18 -23.33
N GLU A 6 -7.49 8.98 -22.27
CA GLU A 6 -6.67 8.78 -21.09
C GLU A 6 -6.85 7.33 -20.65
N LYS A 7 -5.76 6.56 -20.68
CA LYS A 7 -5.80 5.16 -20.27
C LYS A 7 -6.39 5.09 -18.85
N PRO A 8 -7.29 4.14 -18.56
CA PRO A 8 -7.83 4.00 -17.22
C PRO A 8 -6.71 3.83 -16.20
N LEU A 9 -6.85 4.51 -15.07
CA LEU A 9 -5.89 4.40 -13.97
C LEU A 9 -6.17 3.12 -13.18
N TYR A 10 -5.19 2.21 -13.20
CA TYR A 10 -5.19 1.01 -12.39
C TYR A 10 -4.20 1.14 -11.23
N GLY A 11 -4.48 0.39 -10.17
CA GLY A 11 -3.53 0.14 -9.09
C GLY A 11 -3.63 -1.31 -8.64
N GLY A 12 -2.73 -1.74 -7.77
CA GLY A 12 -2.77 -3.08 -7.23
C GLY A 12 -2.24 -3.19 -5.80
N GLN A 13 -2.18 -4.43 -5.34
CA GLN A 13 -1.63 -4.82 -4.06
C GLN A 13 -1.10 -6.25 -4.20
N ALA A 14 0.14 -6.49 -3.75
CA ALA A 14 0.64 -7.85 -3.63
C ALA A 14 -0.07 -8.59 -2.48
N VAL A 15 -0.33 -9.88 -2.70
CA VAL A 15 -0.87 -10.81 -1.71
C VAL A 15 0.04 -12.05 -1.63
N VAL A 16 -0.27 -12.98 -0.72
CA VAL A 16 0.46 -14.25 -0.64
C VAL A 16 0.25 -15.01 -1.94
N GLU A 17 1.34 -15.44 -2.59
CA GLU A 17 1.35 -16.13 -3.88
C GLU A 17 0.60 -15.45 -5.04
N GLY A 18 0.41 -14.13 -5.00
CA GLY A 18 -0.37 -13.47 -6.03
C GLY A 18 -0.41 -11.96 -6.00
N VAL A 19 -1.24 -11.41 -6.88
CA VAL A 19 -1.44 -9.97 -7.02
C VAL A 19 -2.92 -9.67 -7.17
N MET A 20 -3.36 -8.62 -6.50
CA MET A 20 -4.64 -7.96 -6.70
C MET A 20 -4.46 -6.73 -7.59
N PHE A 21 -5.31 -6.57 -8.59
CA PHE A 21 -5.47 -5.32 -9.34
C PHE A 21 -6.88 -4.75 -9.12
N ALA A 22 -6.98 -3.43 -9.09
CA ALA A 22 -8.22 -2.69 -8.95
C ALA A 22 -8.38 -1.67 -10.08
N GLY A 23 -9.53 -1.74 -10.73
CA GLY A 23 -9.97 -0.82 -11.77
C GLY A 23 -11.14 0.06 -11.30
N LYS A 24 -11.87 0.64 -12.26
CA LYS A 24 -13.06 1.47 -12.05
C LYS A 24 -14.24 0.66 -11.54
N THR A 25 -14.44 -0.55 -12.06
CA THR A 25 -15.67 -1.34 -11.81
C THR A 25 -15.44 -2.58 -10.96
N HIS A 26 -14.24 -3.15 -10.99
CA HIS A 26 -13.91 -4.40 -10.30
C HIS A 26 -12.52 -4.34 -9.66
N SER A 27 -12.30 -5.26 -8.73
CA SER A 27 -10.98 -5.67 -8.28
C SER A 27 -10.86 -7.18 -8.44
N VAL A 28 -9.71 -7.64 -8.93
CA VAL A 28 -9.42 -9.04 -9.21
C VAL A 28 -8.11 -9.40 -8.56
N THR A 29 -8.10 -10.50 -7.82
CA THR A 29 -6.89 -11.16 -7.35
C THR A 29 -6.72 -12.46 -8.11
N ALA A 30 -5.49 -12.75 -8.53
CA ALA A 30 -5.08 -14.09 -8.91
C ALA A 30 -3.96 -14.56 -7.98
N ILE A 31 -4.02 -15.83 -7.58
CA ILE A 31 -3.00 -16.50 -6.77
C ILE A 31 -2.57 -17.80 -7.44
N ARG A 32 -1.31 -18.20 -7.24
CA ARG A 32 -0.83 -19.53 -7.65
C ARG A 32 -0.90 -20.49 -6.47
N ARG A 33 -1.57 -21.62 -6.67
CA ARG A 33 -1.65 -22.70 -5.67
C ARG A 33 -0.41 -23.59 -5.73
N HIS A 34 -0.25 -24.45 -4.71
CA HIS A 34 0.83 -25.43 -4.64
C HIS A 34 0.85 -26.43 -5.81
N ASP A 35 -0.31 -26.73 -6.41
CA ASP A 35 -0.44 -27.60 -7.59
C ASP A 35 -0.15 -26.87 -8.93
N GLY A 36 0.20 -25.58 -8.87
CA GLY A 36 0.50 -24.74 -10.03
C GLY A 36 -0.72 -24.09 -10.69
N THR A 37 -1.94 -24.42 -10.27
CA THR A 37 -3.18 -23.79 -10.78
C THR A 37 -3.32 -22.35 -10.30
N ILE A 38 -4.09 -21.54 -11.05
CA ILE A 38 -4.37 -20.14 -10.70
C ILE A 38 -5.83 -19.99 -10.29
N ASP A 39 -6.04 -19.59 -9.04
CA ASP A 39 -7.37 -19.27 -8.51
C ASP A 39 -7.61 -17.76 -8.56
N TYR A 40 -8.87 -17.39 -8.78
CA TYR A 40 -9.29 -16.00 -8.92
C TYR A 40 -10.30 -15.60 -7.86
N PHE A 41 -10.18 -14.36 -7.37
CA PHE A 41 -11.17 -13.73 -6.52
C PHE A 41 -11.53 -12.36 -7.07
N THR A 42 -12.81 -12.17 -7.39
CA THR A 42 -13.32 -10.95 -8.02
C THR A 42 -14.32 -10.28 -7.09
N LEU A 43 -14.15 -8.98 -6.88
CA LEU A 43 -15.09 -8.14 -6.14
C LEU A 43 -15.51 -6.93 -6.97
N PRO A 44 -16.81 -6.63 -7.12
CA PRO A 44 -17.26 -5.40 -7.75
C PRO A 44 -16.91 -4.21 -6.86
N ARG A 45 -16.46 -3.12 -7.48
CA ARG A 45 -16.13 -1.87 -6.81
C ARG A 45 -17.42 -1.10 -6.54
N ARG A 46 -17.91 -1.19 -5.31
CA ARG A 46 -19.07 -0.41 -4.85
C ARG A 46 -18.63 1.00 -4.47
N SER A 47 -19.32 2.02 -4.98
CA SER A 47 -19.14 3.40 -4.51
C SER A 47 -20.22 3.73 -3.50
N HIS A 48 -19.83 4.18 -2.30
CA HIS A 48 -20.77 4.69 -1.31
C HIS A 48 -20.87 6.22 -1.48
N PRO A 49 -22.07 6.82 -1.64
CA PRO A 49 -22.21 8.24 -1.92
C PRO A 49 -21.51 9.16 -0.90
N THR A 50 -21.58 8.82 0.39
CA THR A 50 -20.93 9.57 1.47
C THR A 50 -19.40 9.51 1.37
N LEU A 51 -18.82 8.33 1.13
CA LEU A 51 -17.37 8.16 0.96
C LEU A 51 -16.89 8.87 -0.31
N ALA A 52 -17.70 8.84 -1.38
CA ALA A 52 -17.43 9.58 -2.61
C ALA A 52 -17.42 11.09 -2.39
N ALA A 53 -18.31 11.62 -1.54
CA ALA A 53 -18.31 13.03 -1.17
C ALA A 53 -17.07 13.40 -0.33
N LEU A 54 -16.73 12.59 0.68
CA LEU A 54 -15.56 12.84 1.54
C LEU A 54 -14.23 12.80 0.77
N LYS A 55 -14.12 11.97 -0.29
CA LYS A 55 -12.95 11.94 -1.18
C LYS A 55 -12.72 13.23 -1.99
N LYS A 56 -13.68 14.14 -2.01
CA LYS A 56 -13.53 15.44 -2.67
C LYS A 56 -12.86 16.48 -1.77
N ILE A 57 -12.84 16.25 -0.46
CA ILE A 57 -12.30 17.19 0.52
C ILE A 57 -10.79 16.94 0.69
N PRO A 58 -9.91 17.90 0.39
CA PRO A 58 -8.47 17.77 0.64
C PRO A 58 -8.17 17.42 2.11
N PHE A 59 -7.06 16.70 2.35
CA PHE A 59 -6.65 16.17 3.66
C PHE A 59 -7.55 15.05 4.23
N VAL A 60 -8.87 15.12 4.03
CA VAL A 60 -9.83 14.09 4.44
C VAL A 60 -9.82 12.91 3.46
N ARG A 61 -9.74 13.21 2.16
CA ARG A 61 -9.78 12.20 1.09
C ARG A 61 -8.73 11.10 1.23
N GLY A 62 -7.55 11.44 1.76
CA GLY A 62 -6.47 10.48 1.97
C GLY A 62 -6.81 9.44 3.03
N ILE A 63 -7.35 9.89 4.16
CA ILE A 63 -7.79 9.01 5.25
C ILE A 63 -8.89 8.06 4.73
N VAL A 64 -9.88 8.59 4.02
CA VAL A 64 -10.97 7.81 3.44
C VAL A 64 -10.44 6.79 2.42
N ALA A 65 -9.54 7.22 1.52
CA ALA A 65 -8.92 6.34 0.53
C ALA A 65 -8.12 5.20 1.19
N ILE A 66 -7.37 5.48 2.25
CA ILE A 66 -6.58 4.48 2.99
C ILE A 66 -7.50 3.47 3.69
N ILE A 67 -8.61 3.92 4.28
CA ILE A 67 -9.59 3.04 4.93
C ILE A 67 -10.23 2.10 3.91
N GLU A 68 -10.71 2.64 2.78
CA GLU A 68 -11.31 1.80 1.73
C GLU A 68 -10.31 0.85 1.08
N ALA A 69 -9.09 1.32 0.80
CA ALA A 69 -8.04 0.48 0.26
C ALA A 69 -7.66 -0.65 1.23
N SER A 70 -7.49 -0.32 2.52
CA SER A 70 -7.22 -1.32 3.57
C SER A 70 -8.35 -2.34 3.72
N ALA A 71 -9.61 -1.89 3.73
CA ALA A 71 -10.76 -2.77 3.86
C ALA A 71 -10.94 -3.69 2.64
N ASN A 72 -10.69 -3.19 1.43
CA ASN A 72 -10.70 -4.01 0.22
C ASN A 72 -9.51 -4.99 0.21
N GLY A 73 -8.31 -4.49 0.49
CA GLY A 73 -7.08 -5.27 0.56
C GLY A 73 -7.16 -6.42 1.58
N ALA A 74 -7.79 -6.20 2.73
CA ALA A 74 -8.01 -7.24 3.73
C ALA A 74 -8.82 -8.43 3.20
N LYS A 75 -9.88 -8.19 2.40
CA LYS A 75 -10.68 -9.26 1.79
C LYS A 75 -9.86 -10.09 0.81
N HIS A 76 -9.05 -9.43 -0.01
CA HIS A 76 -8.19 -10.09 -0.99
C HIS A 76 -7.03 -10.86 -0.32
N LEU A 77 -6.44 -10.30 0.74
CA LEU A 77 -5.43 -11.00 1.56
C LEU A 77 -5.99 -12.22 2.28
N GLN A 78 -7.21 -12.09 2.82
CA GLN A 78 -7.90 -13.20 3.47
C GLN A 78 -8.14 -14.34 2.47
N PHE A 79 -8.69 -14.05 1.28
CA PHE A 79 -8.84 -15.03 0.21
C PHE A 79 -7.51 -15.69 -0.15
N ALA A 80 -6.46 -14.90 -0.37
CA ALA A 80 -5.15 -15.43 -0.74
C ALA A 80 -4.57 -16.36 0.33
N SER A 81 -4.70 -16.00 1.61
CA SER A 81 -4.21 -16.79 2.73
C SER A 81 -5.00 -18.09 2.87
N GLU A 82 -6.34 -18.03 2.80
CA GLU A 82 -7.22 -19.20 2.89
C GLU A 82 -6.96 -20.22 1.77
N GLN A 83 -6.75 -19.76 0.53
CA GLN A 83 -6.49 -20.67 -0.58
C GLN A 83 -5.04 -21.17 -0.63
N TYR A 84 -4.09 -20.40 -0.12
CA TYR A 84 -2.70 -20.83 0.01
C TYR A 84 -2.57 -21.94 1.07
N GLU A 85 -3.24 -21.79 2.20
CA GLU A 85 -3.23 -22.78 3.29
C GLU A 85 -4.10 -24.01 2.98
N ALA A 86 -5.05 -23.92 2.05
CA ALA A 86 -5.95 -25.03 1.74
C ALA A 86 -5.24 -26.18 0.99
N SER A 87 -4.83 -27.20 1.73
CA SER A 87 -4.70 -28.57 1.23
C SER A 87 -6.08 -29.12 0.83
N SER A 88 -6.14 -30.01 -0.17
CA SER A 88 -7.39 -30.54 -0.73
C SER A 88 -8.32 -31.23 0.29
N ASP A 89 -7.82 -31.60 1.47
CA ASP A 89 -8.55 -32.36 2.49
C ASP A 89 -9.11 -31.52 3.66
N GLU A 90 -8.72 -30.24 3.81
CA GLU A 90 -9.08 -29.44 5.00
C GLU A 90 -10.29 -28.51 4.81
N LYS A 91 -10.81 -28.37 3.59
CA LYS A 91 -11.94 -27.46 3.30
C LYS A 91 -13.25 -27.84 3.98
N GLN A 92 -13.44 -29.09 4.41
CA GLN A 92 -14.71 -29.57 4.99
C GLN A 92 -14.81 -29.49 6.51
N ALA A 93 -13.70 -29.39 7.27
CA ALA A 93 -13.74 -29.46 8.73
C ALA A 93 -13.91 -28.08 9.43
N ALA A 94 -13.58 -26.98 8.75
CA ALA A 94 -13.54 -25.64 9.36
C ALA A 94 -14.87 -24.86 9.29
N GLU A 95 -15.80 -25.25 8.39
CA GLU A 95 -17.02 -24.47 8.13
C GLU A 95 -18.17 -24.73 9.12
N GLU A 96 -18.12 -25.80 9.94
CA GLU A 96 -19.34 -26.29 10.59
C GLU A 96 -19.69 -25.65 11.95
N ASN A 97 -18.80 -24.91 12.63
CA ASN A 97 -19.12 -24.49 14.02
C ASN A 97 -18.46 -23.22 14.58
N ARG A 98 -18.22 -22.19 13.76
CA ARG A 98 -17.82 -20.86 14.29
C ARG A 98 -18.78 -19.78 13.83
N SER A 99 -19.33 -19.02 14.79
CA SER A 99 -20.08 -17.80 14.46
C SER A 99 -19.17 -16.86 13.67
N LYS A 100 -19.45 -16.72 12.37
CA LYS A 100 -18.70 -15.85 11.45
C LYS A 100 -18.56 -14.43 12.01
N PHE A 101 -19.56 -13.98 12.78
CA PHE A 101 -19.55 -12.68 13.46
C PHE A 101 -18.48 -12.58 14.56
N GLY A 102 -18.34 -13.59 15.42
CA GLY A 102 -17.34 -13.59 16.50
C GLY A 102 -15.90 -13.64 15.97
N LEU A 103 -15.68 -14.37 14.88
CA LEU A 103 -14.38 -14.47 14.20
C LEU A 103 -13.99 -13.14 13.54
N ILE A 104 -14.92 -12.50 12.82
CA ILE A 104 -14.70 -11.20 12.18
C ILE A 104 -14.45 -10.11 13.23
N LEU A 105 -15.25 -10.08 14.30
CA LEU A 105 -15.08 -9.10 15.38
C LEU A 105 -13.75 -9.29 16.11
N GLY A 106 -13.39 -10.55 16.41
CA GLY A 106 -12.10 -10.89 17.03
C GLY A 106 -10.91 -10.45 16.17
N ALA A 107 -10.92 -10.77 14.87
CA ALA A 107 -9.88 -10.38 13.93
C ALA A 107 -9.78 -8.85 13.78
N ALA A 108 -10.92 -8.15 13.72
CA ALA A 108 -10.94 -6.69 13.65
C ALA A 108 -10.35 -6.04 14.92
N VAL A 109 -10.70 -6.53 16.11
CA VAL A 109 -10.14 -6.04 17.37
C VAL A 109 -8.64 -6.30 17.44
N ILE A 110 -8.19 -7.51 17.10
CA ILE A 110 -6.76 -7.85 17.07
C ILE A 110 -6.00 -6.96 16.08
N GLY A 111 -6.57 -6.71 14.90
CA GLY A 111 -5.99 -5.82 13.90
C GLY A 111 -5.84 -4.38 14.39
N VAL A 112 -6.89 -3.83 15.02
CA VAL A 112 -6.86 -2.49 15.61
C VAL A 112 -5.85 -2.41 16.75
N LEU A 113 -5.83 -3.38 17.66
CA LEU A 113 -4.87 -3.43 18.77
C LEU A 113 -3.43 -3.53 18.25
N SER A 114 -3.18 -4.38 17.25
CA SER A 114 -1.87 -4.52 16.62
C SER A 114 -1.42 -3.23 15.95
N PHE A 115 -2.32 -2.54 15.24
CA PHE A 115 -2.05 -1.24 14.64
C PHE A 115 -1.73 -0.18 15.69
N LEU A 116 -2.52 -0.08 16.76
CA LEU A 116 -2.29 0.88 17.85
C LEU A 116 -0.97 0.59 18.57
N PHE A 117 -0.66 -0.68 18.83
CA PHE A 117 0.59 -1.09 19.43
C PHE A 117 1.79 -0.74 18.55
N ALA A 118 1.78 -1.15 17.28
CA ALA A 118 2.83 -0.82 16.32
C ALA A 118 2.99 0.69 16.19
N LYS A 119 1.89 1.44 16.04
CA LYS A 119 1.94 2.90 15.93
C LYS A 119 2.51 3.55 17.18
N THR A 120 2.17 3.03 18.36
CA THR A 120 2.72 3.51 19.64
C THR A 120 4.22 3.28 19.69
N ILE A 121 4.71 2.08 19.39
CA ILE A 121 6.15 1.77 19.31
C ILE A 121 6.87 2.69 18.33
N PHE A 122 6.38 2.79 17.10
CA PHE A 122 6.97 3.64 16.06
C PHE A 122 6.93 5.14 16.37
N THR A 123 6.17 5.55 17.38
CA THR A 123 6.12 6.94 17.85
C THR A 123 6.98 7.15 19.09
N LEU A 124 6.87 6.23 20.05
CA LEU A 124 7.51 6.32 21.35
C LEU A 124 9.00 6.05 21.25
N VAL A 125 9.41 4.99 20.55
CA VAL A 125 10.82 4.59 20.46
C VAL A 125 11.70 5.72 19.89
N PRO A 126 11.36 6.36 18.75
CA PRO A 126 12.16 7.47 18.24
C PRO A 126 12.17 8.70 19.16
N ALA A 127 11.04 8.99 19.84
CA ALA A 127 10.93 10.14 20.74
C ALA A 127 11.77 9.95 22.01
N LEU A 128 11.75 8.76 22.61
CA LEU A 128 12.58 8.40 23.75
C LEU A 128 14.05 8.34 23.37
N ALA A 129 14.38 7.77 22.21
CA ALA A 129 15.74 7.75 21.70
C ALA A 129 16.28 9.17 21.50
N ALA A 130 15.50 10.10 20.92
CA ALA A 130 15.93 11.48 20.78
C ALA A 130 16.14 12.20 22.12
N ASP A 131 15.23 11.98 23.08
CA ASP A 131 15.28 12.60 24.41
C ASP A 131 16.48 12.11 25.24
N ALA A 132 16.85 10.83 25.12
CA ALA A 132 18.04 10.28 25.76
C ALA A 132 19.35 11.00 25.33
N PHE A 133 19.37 11.57 24.12
CA PHE A 133 20.49 12.33 23.58
C PHE A 133 20.34 13.85 23.78
N LYS A 134 19.33 14.32 24.53
CA LYS A 134 19.12 15.74 24.83
C LYS A 134 20.33 16.44 25.47
N PRO A 135 21.16 15.80 26.32
CA PRO A 135 22.39 16.42 26.81
C PRO A 135 23.41 16.72 25.71
N LEU A 136 23.43 15.92 24.63
CA LEU A 136 24.37 16.05 23.51
C LEU A 136 23.83 16.96 22.40
N VAL A 137 22.53 16.86 22.11
CA VAL A 137 21.85 17.62 21.07
C VAL A 137 20.70 18.40 21.71
N PRO A 138 21.01 19.54 22.36
CA PRO A 138 19.99 20.39 22.95
C PRO A 138 19.20 21.16 21.88
N GLY A 139 18.04 21.67 22.27
CA GLY A 139 17.22 22.54 21.44
C GLY A 139 16.20 21.81 20.58
N LYS A 140 15.09 22.52 20.29
CA LYS A 140 13.92 21.98 19.62
C LYS A 140 14.24 21.37 18.25
N MET A 141 14.99 22.09 17.41
CA MET A 141 15.30 21.65 16.05
C MET A 141 16.18 20.40 16.05
N GLY A 142 17.22 20.37 16.87
CA GLY A 142 18.11 19.21 17.00
C GLY A 142 17.36 17.96 17.46
N GLN A 143 16.48 18.10 18.46
CA GLN A 143 15.64 17.02 18.95
C GLN A 143 14.66 16.48 17.90
N ILE A 144 14.04 17.35 17.10
CA ILE A 144 13.12 16.94 16.03
C ILE A 144 13.86 16.22 14.89
N LEU A 145 15.03 16.73 14.49
CA LEU A 145 15.85 16.09 13.46
C LEU A 145 16.35 14.71 13.94
N LEU A 146 16.75 14.60 15.20
CA LEU A 146 17.20 13.34 15.79
C LEU A 146 16.06 12.32 15.93
N GLU A 147 14.88 12.75 16.40
CA GLU A 147 13.66 11.93 16.41
C GLU A 147 13.32 11.43 15.00
N GLY A 148 13.42 12.32 14.01
CA GLY A 148 13.21 12.00 12.61
C GLY A 148 14.20 10.99 12.05
N ALA A 149 15.49 11.15 12.38
CA ALA A 149 16.54 10.22 11.98
C ALA A 149 16.32 8.83 12.58
N PHE A 150 16.01 8.74 13.88
CA PHE A 150 15.68 7.47 14.53
C PHE A 150 14.43 6.82 13.93
N LYS A 151 13.40 7.62 13.62
CA LYS A 151 12.17 7.12 12.98
C LYS A 151 12.43 6.58 11.58
N LEU A 152 13.24 7.28 10.79
CA LEU A 152 13.64 6.83 9.45
C LEU A 152 14.49 5.56 9.53
N ALA A 153 15.48 5.52 10.44
CA ALA A 153 16.31 4.34 10.64
C ALA A 153 15.49 3.13 11.10
N LEU A 154 14.55 3.33 12.03
CA LEU A 154 13.64 2.27 12.49
C LEU A 154 12.75 1.77 11.36
N LEU A 155 12.18 2.67 10.55
CA LEU A 155 11.35 2.30 9.40
C LEU A 155 12.14 1.49 8.36
N LEU A 156 13.28 2.02 7.92
CA LEU A 156 14.10 1.37 6.89
C LEU A 156 14.70 0.07 7.39
N GLY A 157 15.20 0.06 8.64
CA GLY A 157 15.72 -1.14 9.29
C GLY A 157 14.66 -2.23 9.42
N TYR A 158 13.47 -1.88 9.92
CA TYR A 158 12.35 -2.81 10.04
C TYR A 158 12.00 -3.44 8.68
N ILE A 159 11.75 -2.63 7.65
CA ILE A 159 11.40 -3.13 6.31
C ILE A 159 12.54 -4.00 5.76
N TYR A 160 13.81 -3.60 5.94
CA TYR A 160 14.96 -4.36 5.49
C TYR A 160 14.99 -5.75 6.12
N PHE A 161 14.91 -5.85 7.46
CA PHE A 161 14.98 -7.15 8.15
C PHE A 161 13.80 -8.06 7.81
N ILE A 162 12.56 -7.55 7.77
CA ILE A 162 11.41 -8.39 7.38
C ILE A 162 11.54 -8.86 5.92
N SER A 163 12.11 -8.04 5.04
CA SER A 163 12.30 -8.40 3.62
C SER A 163 13.28 -9.56 3.39
N LEU A 164 14.04 -9.94 4.42
CA LEU A 164 14.93 -11.10 4.38
C LEU A 164 14.17 -12.42 4.62
N THR A 165 12.97 -12.36 5.21
CA THR A 165 12.15 -13.56 5.42
C THR A 165 11.58 -14.07 4.09
N PRO A 166 11.56 -15.39 3.82
CA PRO A 166 11.15 -15.93 2.52
C PRO A 166 9.75 -15.48 2.08
N LEU A 167 8.78 -15.51 2.99
CA LEU A 167 7.40 -15.12 2.72
C LEU A 167 7.30 -13.64 2.30
N VAL A 168 7.89 -12.72 3.07
CA VAL A 168 7.83 -11.28 2.77
C VAL A 168 8.63 -10.95 1.52
N ARG A 169 9.79 -11.60 1.31
CA ARG A 169 10.57 -11.45 0.08
C ARG A 169 9.71 -11.82 -1.13
N ARG A 170 8.98 -12.93 -1.06
CA ARG A 170 8.10 -13.42 -2.12
C ARG A 170 6.94 -12.46 -2.39
N VAL A 171 6.31 -11.92 -1.34
CA VAL A 171 5.30 -10.85 -1.47
C VAL A 171 5.89 -9.58 -2.13
N PHE A 172 7.12 -9.19 -1.79
CA PHE A 172 7.79 -8.05 -2.42
C PHE A 172 8.18 -8.30 -3.88
N GLN A 173 8.39 -9.56 -4.28
CA GLN A 173 8.55 -9.92 -5.69
C GLN A 173 7.21 -9.77 -6.44
N TYR A 174 6.10 -10.28 -5.90
CA TYR A 174 4.76 -10.05 -6.46
C TYR A 174 4.41 -8.56 -6.54
N HIS A 175 4.85 -7.75 -5.58
CA HIS A 175 4.73 -6.28 -5.65
C HIS A 175 5.57 -5.70 -6.80
N GLY A 176 6.77 -6.24 -7.04
CA GLY A 176 7.55 -5.92 -8.24
C GLY A 176 6.81 -6.28 -9.53
N ALA A 177 6.20 -7.47 -9.60
CA ALA A 177 5.39 -7.91 -10.75
C ALA A 177 4.18 -6.99 -10.99
N GLU A 178 3.49 -6.56 -9.93
CA GLU A 178 2.38 -5.60 -10.00
C GLU A 178 2.81 -4.29 -10.67
N HIS A 179 3.90 -3.68 -10.18
CA HIS A 179 4.44 -2.47 -10.79
C HIS A 179 4.88 -2.67 -12.24
N LYS A 180 5.53 -3.80 -12.54
CA LYS A 180 6.00 -4.09 -13.89
C LYS A 180 4.84 -4.23 -14.88
N VAL A 181 3.76 -4.93 -14.50
CA VAL A 181 2.55 -5.06 -15.33
C VAL A 181 1.91 -3.71 -15.60
N ILE A 182 1.76 -2.87 -14.56
CA ILE A 182 1.21 -1.51 -14.73
C ILE A 182 2.10 -0.67 -15.64
N ASN A 183 3.41 -0.65 -15.40
CA ASN A 183 4.35 0.12 -16.22
C ASN A 183 4.34 -0.33 -17.69
N ALA A 184 4.30 -1.64 -17.96
CA ALA A 184 4.19 -2.18 -19.31
C ALA A 184 2.87 -1.74 -19.98
N PHE A 185 1.74 -1.85 -19.26
CA PHE A 185 0.44 -1.41 -19.76
C PHE A 185 0.39 0.10 -20.06
N GLU A 186 0.91 0.92 -19.16
CA GLU A 186 0.97 2.38 -19.34
C GLU A 186 1.85 2.78 -20.52
N ALA A 187 2.99 2.11 -20.70
CA ALA A 187 3.86 2.26 -21.87
C ALA A 187 3.24 1.73 -23.17
N GLY A 188 2.14 0.98 -23.09
CA GLY A 188 1.47 0.38 -24.26
C GLY A 188 2.21 -0.83 -24.83
N TRP A 189 3.02 -1.49 -24.00
CA TRP A 189 3.71 -2.71 -24.38
C TRP A 189 2.77 -3.92 -24.32
N PRO A 190 3.03 -4.97 -25.11
CA PRO A 190 2.33 -6.25 -24.96
C PRO A 190 2.48 -6.81 -23.54
N LEU A 191 1.40 -7.36 -22.99
CA LEU A 191 1.41 -8.01 -21.68
C LEU A 191 1.91 -9.46 -21.79
N THR A 192 3.19 -9.61 -22.16
CA THR A 192 3.90 -10.89 -22.14
C THR A 192 4.99 -10.88 -21.08
N VAL A 193 5.40 -12.05 -20.59
CA VAL A 193 6.44 -12.19 -19.55
C VAL A 193 7.71 -11.41 -19.95
N GLU A 194 8.17 -11.55 -21.19
CA GLU A 194 9.35 -10.84 -21.71
C GLU A 194 9.26 -9.31 -21.58
N HIS A 195 8.14 -8.71 -22.00
CA HIS A 195 7.97 -7.26 -21.97
C HIS A 195 7.75 -6.75 -20.56
N VAL A 196 6.98 -7.48 -19.75
CA VAL A 196 6.73 -7.12 -18.35
C VAL A 196 8.03 -7.21 -17.56
N GLN A 197 8.87 -8.22 -17.77
CA GLN A 197 10.17 -8.32 -17.09
C GLN A 197 11.11 -7.15 -17.38
N ARG A 198 11.03 -6.54 -18.58
CA ARG A 198 11.80 -5.35 -18.95
C ARG A 198 11.27 -4.05 -18.33
N ALA A 199 10.03 -4.05 -17.86
CA ALA A 199 9.44 -2.86 -17.25
C ALA A 199 10.08 -2.57 -15.88
N SER A 200 9.99 -1.30 -15.46
CA SER A 200 10.48 -0.89 -14.14
C SER A 200 9.61 -1.48 -13.03
N ARG A 201 10.23 -1.89 -11.92
CA ARG A 201 9.52 -2.21 -10.66
C ARG A 201 9.29 -0.99 -9.75
N LEU A 202 9.62 0.21 -10.23
CA LEU A 202 9.42 1.47 -9.52
C LEU A 202 8.28 2.24 -10.18
N HIS A 203 7.37 2.78 -9.37
CA HIS A 203 6.16 3.42 -9.84
C HIS A 203 5.75 4.60 -8.94
N TYR A 204 5.46 5.77 -9.53
CA TYR A 204 5.16 7.01 -8.77
C TYR A 204 3.88 6.93 -7.91
N ARG A 205 2.91 6.10 -8.31
CA ARG A 205 1.63 5.91 -7.60
C ARG A 205 1.64 4.83 -6.52
N CYS A 206 2.79 4.24 -6.22
CA CYS A 206 2.85 3.18 -5.22
C CYS A 206 2.51 3.72 -3.82
N GLY A 207 1.63 3.00 -3.11
CA GLY A 207 1.27 3.32 -1.72
C GLY A 207 2.44 3.20 -0.74
N SER A 208 3.50 2.44 -1.03
CA SER A 208 4.67 2.36 -0.14
C SER A 208 5.37 3.72 0.05
N SER A 209 5.40 4.55 -1.00
CA SER A 209 5.93 5.92 -0.96
C SER A 209 5.23 6.78 0.09
N PHE A 210 3.93 6.53 0.34
CA PHE A 210 3.15 7.22 1.38
C PHE A 210 3.81 7.08 2.75
N ILE A 211 4.30 5.88 3.09
CA ILE A 211 4.91 5.61 4.40
C ILE A 211 6.12 6.50 4.62
N LEU A 212 6.99 6.64 3.61
CA LEU A 212 8.14 7.56 3.71
C LEU A 212 7.70 9.02 3.87
N PHE A 213 6.70 9.45 3.11
CA PHE A 213 6.18 10.82 3.23
C PHE A 213 5.60 11.08 4.62
N THR A 214 4.98 10.09 5.28
CA THR A 214 4.55 10.29 6.68
C THR A 214 5.70 10.58 7.63
N VAL A 215 6.88 9.97 7.42
CA VAL A 215 8.06 10.29 8.22
C VAL A 215 8.48 11.73 7.93
N MET A 216 8.74 12.07 6.66
CA MET A 216 9.22 13.40 6.26
C MET A 216 8.28 14.52 6.71
N ILE A 217 7.00 14.41 6.41
CA ILE A 217 5.97 15.41 6.78
C ILE A 217 5.83 15.52 8.29
N SER A 218 5.99 14.42 9.03
CA SER A 218 5.95 14.48 10.49
C SER A 218 7.06 15.37 11.06
N LEU A 219 8.30 15.33 10.53
CA LEU A 219 9.38 16.23 10.98
C LEU A 219 8.97 17.70 10.85
N PHE A 220 8.43 18.09 9.69
CA PHE A 220 8.00 19.47 9.44
C PHE A 220 6.88 19.89 10.38
N LEU A 221 5.85 19.06 10.56
CA LEU A 221 4.73 19.36 11.47
C LEU A 221 5.19 19.49 12.92
N TYR A 222 6.21 18.72 13.32
CA TYR A 222 6.75 18.75 14.68
C TYR A 222 7.47 20.06 15.02
N LEU A 223 7.92 20.82 14.02
CA LEU A 223 8.50 22.16 14.23
C LEU A 223 7.49 23.16 14.81
N PHE A 224 6.19 22.92 14.63
CA PHE A 224 5.13 23.83 15.08
C PHE A 224 4.54 23.48 16.45
N VAL A 225 4.97 22.38 17.08
CA VAL A 225 4.45 21.94 18.38
C VAL A 225 5.55 21.86 19.44
N PRO A 226 5.21 21.92 20.75
CA PRO A 226 6.18 21.75 21.82
C PRO A 226 6.85 20.37 21.81
N THR A 227 8.14 20.33 22.14
CA THR A 227 8.93 19.12 22.37
C THR A 227 9.16 18.83 23.86
N ASP A 228 8.79 19.74 24.74
CA ASP A 228 9.05 19.61 26.17
C ASP A 228 7.81 20.05 26.95
N PRO A 229 7.48 19.37 28.07
CA PRO A 229 8.08 18.13 28.59
C PRO A 229 7.79 16.88 27.71
N LEU A 230 8.48 15.77 27.96
CA LEU A 230 8.39 14.54 27.15
C LEU A 230 6.95 14.01 26.97
N TRP A 231 6.11 14.06 28.00
CA TRP A 231 4.72 13.61 27.88
C TRP A 231 3.93 14.46 26.86
N LEU A 232 4.19 15.77 26.80
CA LEU A 232 3.54 16.68 25.86
C LEU A 232 4.05 16.43 24.44
N ARG A 233 5.36 16.13 24.29
CA ARG A 233 5.94 15.66 23.03
C ARG A 233 5.15 14.46 22.51
N ILE A 234 5.03 13.39 23.31
CA ILE A 234 4.32 12.15 22.94
C ILE A 234 2.85 12.42 22.61
N ALA A 235 2.14 13.17 23.46
CA ALA A 235 0.73 13.51 23.24
C ALA A 235 0.53 14.23 21.90
N ASN A 236 1.38 15.22 21.58
CA ASN A 236 1.34 15.93 20.31
C ASN A 236 1.62 15.00 19.12
N ARG A 237 2.54 14.03 19.24
CA ARG A 237 2.81 13.06 18.16
C ARG A 237 1.62 12.16 17.85
N LEU A 238 0.88 11.76 18.87
CA LEU A 238 -0.32 10.94 18.72
C LEU A 238 -1.49 11.75 18.16
N ALA A 239 -1.71 12.96 18.68
CA ALA A 239 -2.77 13.85 18.21
C ALA A 239 -2.59 14.27 16.74
N LEU A 240 -1.34 14.43 16.28
CA LEU A 240 -1.05 14.83 14.90
C LEU A 240 -1.14 13.69 13.87
N ILE A 241 -1.42 12.45 14.26
CA ILE A 241 -1.49 11.31 13.32
C ILE A 241 -2.44 11.58 12.14
N PRO A 242 -3.70 12.01 12.35
CA PRO A 242 -4.62 12.26 11.23
C PRO A 242 -4.11 13.35 10.29
N VAL A 243 -3.48 14.40 10.84
CA VAL A 243 -2.91 15.51 10.06
C VAL A 243 -1.73 15.01 9.22
N VAL A 244 -0.81 14.24 9.82
CA VAL A 244 0.33 13.64 9.11
C VAL A 244 -0.18 12.78 7.94
N LEU A 245 -1.16 11.91 8.17
CA LEU A 245 -1.71 11.04 7.13
C LEU A 245 -2.37 11.85 6.00
N GLY A 246 -3.20 12.83 6.35
CA GLY A 246 -3.88 13.69 5.39
C GLY A 246 -2.89 14.46 4.51
N VAL A 247 -1.94 15.17 5.13
CA VAL A 247 -0.93 15.96 4.41
C VAL A 247 -0.01 15.06 3.58
N SER A 248 0.41 13.91 4.09
CA SER A 248 1.27 12.98 3.34
C SER A 248 0.58 12.42 2.10
N PHE A 249 -0.73 12.22 2.18
CA PHE A 249 -1.52 11.77 1.03
C PHE A 249 -1.60 12.88 -0.03
N GLU A 250 -1.82 14.13 0.39
CA GLU A 250 -1.79 15.26 -0.54
C GLU A 250 -0.43 15.41 -1.22
N VAL A 251 0.66 15.22 -0.49
CA VAL A 251 2.02 15.23 -1.04
C VAL A 251 2.25 14.07 -2.02
N LEU A 252 1.76 12.87 -1.73
CA LEU A 252 1.81 11.75 -2.68
C LEU A 252 1.05 12.08 -3.98
N GLN A 253 -0.17 12.61 -3.85
CA GLN A 253 -0.97 13.00 -5.02
C GLN A 253 -0.31 14.14 -5.81
N PHE A 254 0.32 15.09 -5.12
CA PHE A 254 1.02 16.22 -5.74
C PHE A 254 2.28 15.77 -6.48
N THR A 255 3.14 14.96 -5.85
CA THR A 255 4.35 14.43 -6.50
C THR A 255 4.03 13.58 -7.72
N ASN A 256 2.96 12.79 -7.69
CA ASN A 256 2.52 12.04 -8.86
C ASN A 256 2.02 12.96 -10.01
N LYS A 257 1.33 14.07 -9.70
CA LYS A 257 0.91 15.04 -10.73
C LYS A 257 2.10 15.75 -11.40
N LEU A 258 3.23 15.86 -10.71
CA LEU A 258 4.42 16.55 -11.19
C LEU A 258 5.47 15.60 -11.81
N ARG A 259 5.16 14.30 -11.93
CA ARG A 259 6.13 13.27 -12.34
C ARG A 259 6.73 13.51 -13.72
N ASP A 260 5.96 14.09 -14.63
CA ASP A 260 6.34 14.31 -16.04
C ASP A 260 7.04 15.67 -16.25
N ILE A 261 7.21 16.47 -15.18
CA ILE A 261 7.89 17.76 -15.23
C ILE A 261 9.36 17.55 -14.81
N PRO A 262 10.36 17.71 -15.71
CA PRO A 262 11.74 17.31 -15.46
C PRO A 262 12.34 17.87 -14.15
N LEU A 263 12.07 19.14 -13.83
CA LEU A 263 12.57 19.79 -12.63
C LEU A 263 11.77 19.48 -11.35
N LEU A 264 10.58 18.90 -11.43
CA LEU A 264 9.75 18.59 -10.26
C LEU A 264 9.64 17.08 -9.99
N SER A 265 10.07 16.25 -10.94
CA SER A 265 10.10 14.79 -10.83
C SER A 265 10.91 14.28 -9.63
N TRP A 266 11.98 14.99 -9.24
CA TRP A 266 12.84 14.61 -8.10
C TRP A 266 12.10 14.61 -6.75
N LEU A 267 10.98 15.34 -6.62
CA LEU A 267 10.16 15.34 -5.40
C LEU A 267 9.58 13.94 -5.11
N GLY A 268 9.40 13.10 -6.14
CA GLY A 268 8.96 11.71 -5.98
C GLY A 268 10.09 10.72 -5.64
N TYR A 269 11.36 11.11 -5.81
CA TYR A 269 12.50 10.19 -5.72
C TYR A 269 12.68 9.54 -4.35
N PRO A 270 12.49 10.24 -3.22
CA PRO A 270 12.56 9.59 -1.92
C PRO A 270 11.61 8.39 -1.84
N GLY A 271 10.36 8.54 -2.32
CA GLY A 271 9.39 7.45 -2.36
C GLY A 271 9.82 6.30 -3.27
N LEU A 272 10.36 6.61 -4.46
CA LEU A 272 10.91 5.60 -5.37
C LEU A 272 12.12 4.86 -4.77
N TRP A 273 12.93 5.50 -3.94
CA TRP A 273 14.03 4.83 -3.25
C TRP A 273 13.54 3.85 -2.20
N LEU A 274 12.47 4.17 -1.46
CA LEU A 274 11.85 3.22 -0.53
C LEU A 274 11.35 1.98 -1.28
N GLN A 275 10.82 2.14 -2.50
CA GLN A 275 10.39 1.02 -3.32
C GLN A 275 11.51 0.05 -3.66
N ARG A 276 12.77 0.51 -3.70
CA ARG A 276 13.91 -0.41 -3.88
C ARG A 276 14.00 -1.47 -2.78
N LEU A 277 13.48 -1.13 -1.59
CA LEU A 277 13.40 -2.01 -0.43
C LEU A 277 12.10 -2.83 -0.41
N THR A 278 10.96 -2.21 -0.76
CA THR A 278 9.63 -2.83 -0.70
C THR A 278 9.20 -3.57 -1.97
N THR A 279 10.01 -3.55 -3.03
CA THR A 279 9.86 -4.40 -4.22
C THR A 279 11.15 -5.18 -4.48
N LYS A 280 11.00 -6.36 -5.09
CA LYS A 280 12.10 -7.22 -5.54
C LYS A 280 11.83 -7.64 -7.00
N GLU A 281 12.86 -8.11 -7.70
CA GLU A 281 12.68 -8.65 -9.05
C GLU A 281 11.85 -9.92 -8.98
N PRO A 282 10.71 -10.00 -9.69
CA PRO A 282 9.90 -11.20 -9.75
C PRO A 282 10.48 -12.25 -10.68
N ASP A 283 10.18 -13.50 -10.37
CA ASP A 283 10.40 -14.62 -11.27
C ASP A 283 9.28 -14.68 -12.33
N ASP A 284 9.52 -15.39 -13.43
CA ASP A 284 8.59 -15.44 -14.58
C ASP A 284 7.22 -16.02 -14.20
N ASP A 285 7.19 -17.00 -13.30
CA ASP A 285 5.97 -17.60 -12.76
C ASP A 285 5.09 -16.60 -11.99
N GLN A 286 5.72 -15.64 -11.30
CA GLN A 286 5.03 -14.56 -10.59
C GLN A 286 4.49 -13.52 -11.57
N VAL A 287 5.24 -13.23 -12.63
CA VAL A 287 4.82 -12.34 -13.72
C VAL A 287 3.61 -12.92 -14.46
N GLU A 288 3.59 -14.22 -14.73
CA GLU A 288 2.43 -14.90 -15.32
C GLU A 288 1.15 -14.69 -14.48
N VAL A 289 1.24 -14.85 -13.16
CA VAL A 289 0.09 -14.65 -12.24
C VAL A 289 -0.37 -13.19 -12.27
N ALA A 290 0.57 -12.25 -12.25
CA ALA A 290 0.25 -10.83 -12.32
C ALA A 290 -0.42 -10.46 -13.66
N ILE A 291 0.08 -10.97 -14.78
CA ILE A 291 -0.54 -10.78 -16.11
C ILE A 291 -1.94 -11.39 -16.12
N ALA A 292 -2.11 -12.61 -15.61
CA ALA A 292 -3.40 -13.30 -15.57
C ALA A 292 -4.43 -12.52 -14.74
N SER A 293 -4.05 -12.03 -13.56
CA SER A 293 -4.91 -11.19 -12.73
C SER A 293 -5.32 -9.90 -13.44
N PHE A 294 -4.35 -9.24 -14.10
CA PHE A 294 -4.61 -7.97 -14.77
C PHE A 294 -5.46 -8.12 -16.02
N GLN A 295 -5.19 -9.15 -16.84
CA GLN A 295 -6.00 -9.46 -18.02
C GLN A 295 -7.44 -9.77 -17.63
N ARG A 296 -7.64 -10.56 -16.57
CA ARG A 296 -8.98 -10.85 -16.06
C ARG A 296 -9.72 -9.60 -15.61
N LEU A 297 -9.03 -8.63 -15.02
CA LEU A 297 -9.59 -7.32 -14.69
C LEU A 297 -10.01 -6.56 -15.95
N LEU A 298 -9.14 -6.47 -16.96
CA LEU A 298 -9.43 -5.78 -18.23
C LEU A 298 -10.67 -6.37 -18.93
N ASP A 299 -10.81 -7.69 -18.94
CA ASP A 299 -11.96 -8.36 -19.56
C ASP A 299 -13.28 -7.98 -18.86
N LEU A 300 -13.28 -7.95 -17.52
CA LEU A 300 -14.45 -7.54 -16.72
C LEU A 300 -14.79 -6.07 -16.89
N GLU A 301 -13.78 -5.19 -17.04
CA GLU A 301 -14.02 -3.79 -17.33
C GLU A 301 -14.63 -3.60 -18.71
N ALA A 302 -14.09 -4.26 -19.73
CA ALA A 302 -14.64 -4.22 -21.07
C ALA A 302 -16.08 -4.77 -21.12
N GLU A 303 -16.39 -5.80 -20.34
CA GLU A 303 -17.75 -6.31 -20.21
C GLU A 303 -18.69 -5.30 -19.54
N ALA A 304 -18.24 -4.64 -18.48
CA ALA A 304 -19.01 -3.61 -17.79
C ALA A 304 -19.26 -2.39 -18.69
N GLU A 305 -18.26 -1.94 -19.44
CA GLU A 305 -18.39 -0.85 -20.42
C GLU A 305 -19.39 -1.19 -21.52
N ARG A 306 -19.34 -2.42 -22.06
CA ARG A 306 -20.34 -2.90 -23.05
C ARG A 306 -21.76 -2.92 -22.47
N LYS A 307 -21.94 -3.38 -21.23
CA LYS A 307 -23.25 -3.40 -20.57
C LYS A 307 -23.82 -2.00 -20.35
N GLN A 308 -22.95 -1.02 -20.05
CA GLN A 308 -23.36 0.38 -19.89
C GLN A 308 -23.69 1.06 -21.22
N ALA A 309 -23.04 0.68 -22.32
CA ALA A 309 -23.30 1.26 -23.65
C ALA A 309 -24.62 0.80 -24.28
N VAL A 310 -25.22 -0.28 -23.77
CA VAL A 310 -26.48 -0.87 -24.26
C VAL A 310 -27.70 -0.38 -23.45
N GLN A 311 -27.48 0.31 -22.32
CA GLN A 311 -28.51 0.89 -21.46
C GLN A 311 -28.72 2.37 -21.79
#